data_AF-A0AB35KC56-F1
#
_entry.id   AF-A0AB35KC56-F1
#
_cell.length_a   1.000
_cell.length_b   1.000
_cell.length_c   1.000
_cell.angle_alpha   90.00
_cell.angle_beta   90.00
_cell.angle_gamma   90.00
#
_symmetry.space_group_name_H-M   'P 1'
#
loop_
_entity.id
_entity.type
_entity.pdbx_description
1 polymer ?
#
loop_
_entity_poly.entity_id
_entity_poly.type
_entity_poly.pdbx_seq_one_letter_code
_entity_poly.pdbx_strand_id
1 'polypeptide(L)'
;MPRYYAEYVSYLKLKSGDRPINRFIIPMTCFCDIKLHQIAFHAEGNDKYNGYGKFAIIMKKEWGVRQGFQPIHYVTSGSLLQKQFTKSFNLYLEAIDNDTTNQLLDDIADILLEQIRFMKPLFGEMPKGDELISNKNFTDEKEWRFVPDIPDKVARIFYIDPLDGIETSRKAIETANDAIALVKPARLPFQVSDVKYIFVDSEDDAVDLTKFIMKLKGNKRIILF
;
A
#
# COMPACT_ATOMS: atom_id res chain seq x y z
N MET A 1 -3.05 7.51 -7.96
CA MET A 1 -1.61 7.81 -7.85
C MET A 1 -1.12 7.20 -6.56
N PRO A 2 0.09 6.63 -6.52
CA PRO A 2 0.73 6.15 -5.30
C PRO A 2 0.86 7.26 -4.28
N ARG A 3 0.77 6.87 -3.01
CA ARG A 3 1.05 7.72 -1.87
C ARG A 3 1.93 6.95 -0.90
N TYR A 4 2.80 7.68 -0.22
CA TYR A 4 3.54 7.20 0.92
C TYR A 4 2.57 6.86 2.05
N TYR A 5 2.61 5.60 2.48
CA TYR A 5 1.81 5.06 3.56
C TYR A 5 2.69 4.31 4.54
N ALA A 6 2.34 4.36 5.83
CA ALA A 6 3.07 3.69 6.88
C ALA A 6 2.65 2.22 7.00
N GLU A 7 3.56 1.32 6.62
CA GLU A 7 3.39 -0.12 6.76
C GLU A 7 4.02 -0.59 8.08
N TYR A 8 3.25 -1.29 8.90
CA TYR A 8 3.72 -1.83 10.18
C TYR A 8 4.55 -3.10 9.97
N VAL A 9 5.79 -3.06 10.43
CA VAL A 9 6.80 -4.13 10.25
C VAL A 9 7.35 -4.67 11.56
N SER A 10 6.77 -4.32 12.71
CA SER A 10 7.20 -4.82 14.02
C SER A 10 7.26 -6.35 14.08
N TYR A 11 6.39 -7.04 13.32
CA TYR A 11 6.43 -8.50 13.21
C TYR A 11 7.76 -9.01 12.63
N LEU A 12 8.49 -8.24 11.84
CA LEU A 12 9.80 -8.61 11.30
C LEU A 12 10.95 -8.41 12.30
N LYS A 13 10.70 -7.81 13.48
CA LYS A 13 11.70 -7.66 14.56
C LYS A 13 13.01 -7.04 14.07
N LEU A 14 12.89 -6.01 13.24
CA LEU A 14 14.01 -5.28 12.67
C LEU A 14 14.53 -4.24 13.67
N LYS A 15 15.83 -3.97 13.65
CA LYS A 15 16.46 -3.02 14.58
C LYS A 15 17.60 -2.26 13.91
N SER A 16 17.76 -0.98 14.27
CA SER A 16 18.98 -0.20 14.02
C SER A 16 19.61 0.11 15.38
N GLY A 17 20.83 -0.36 15.60
CA GLY A 17 21.41 -0.55 16.92
C GLY A 17 20.46 -1.32 17.85
N ASP A 18 20.11 -0.71 18.97
CA ASP A 18 19.18 -1.28 19.97
C ASP A 18 17.72 -0.85 19.77
N ARG A 19 17.42 -0.06 18.73
CA ARG A 19 16.09 0.52 18.54
C ARG A 19 15.25 -0.31 17.57
N PRO A 20 14.01 -0.68 17.92
CA PRO A 20 13.14 -1.42 17.03
C PRO A 20 12.62 -0.53 15.89
N ILE A 21 12.65 -1.06 14.67
CA ILE A 21 12.02 -0.45 13.50
C ILE A 21 10.60 -1.00 13.40
N ASN A 22 9.61 -0.14 13.66
CA ASN A 22 8.21 -0.55 13.73
C ASN A 22 7.43 -0.28 12.44
N ARG A 23 7.86 0.70 11.64
CA ARG A 23 7.13 1.15 10.46
C ARG A 23 8.10 1.54 9.33
N PHE A 24 7.78 1.12 8.12
CA PHE A 24 8.35 1.70 6.90
C PHE A 24 7.31 2.53 6.18
N ILE A 25 7.75 3.60 5.55
CA ILE A 25 6.94 4.47 4.71
C ILE A 25 7.23 4.08 3.26
N ILE A 26 6.19 3.60 2.58
CA ILE A 26 6.31 3.03 1.23
C ILE A 26 5.36 3.78 0.30
N PRO A 27 5.82 4.27 -0.86
CA PRO A 27 4.95 4.82 -1.87
C PRO A 27 4.24 3.68 -2.60
N MET A 28 2.93 3.57 -2.44
CA MET A 28 2.18 2.48 -3.09
C MET A 28 0.75 2.87 -3.44
N THR A 29 0.16 2.13 -4.38
CA THR A 29 -1.28 2.03 -4.57
C THR A 29 -1.70 0.59 -4.32
N CYS A 30 -2.71 0.37 -3.50
CA CYS A 30 -3.19 -0.97 -3.17
C CYS A 30 -4.59 -1.20 -3.77
N PHE A 31 -4.80 -2.38 -4.35
CA PHE A 31 -6.11 -2.89 -4.75
C PHE A 31 -6.37 -4.23 -4.05
N CYS A 32 -7.63 -4.53 -3.79
CA CYS A 32 -8.03 -5.79 -3.19
C CYS A 32 -8.65 -6.69 -4.28
N ASP A 33 -8.19 -7.93 -4.44
CA ASP A 33 -8.76 -8.90 -5.39
C ASP A 33 -9.96 -9.64 -4.77
N ILE A 34 -11.02 -8.88 -4.53
CA ILE A 34 -12.24 -9.33 -3.85
C ILE A 34 -13.28 -9.77 -4.87
N LYS A 35 -13.95 -10.90 -4.60
CA LYS A 35 -15.06 -11.36 -5.45
C LYS A 35 -16.26 -10.42 -5.32
N LEU A 36 -16.94 -10.13 -6.42
CA LEU A 36 -18.03 -9.14 -6.49
C LEU A 36 -19.10 -9.30 -5.37
N HIS A 37 -19.52 -10.53 -5.07
CA HIS A 37 -20.53 -10.80 -4.03
C HIS A 37 -20.05 -10.50 -2.60
N GLN A 38 -18.75 -10.31 -2.38
CA GLN A 38 -18.17 -9.96 -1.08
C GLN A 38 -17.95 -8.45 -0.97
N ILE A 39 -18.16 -7.67 -2.04
CA ILE A 39 -17.83 -6.24 -2.04
C ILE A 39 -18.67 -5.46 -1.03
N ALA A 40 -19.97 -5.72 -0.90
CA ALA A 40 -20.80 -5.05 0.11
C ALA A 40 -20.22 -5.26 1.52
N PHE A 41 -19.85 -6.51 1.86
CA PHE A 41 -19.19 -6.82 3.13
C PHE A 41 -17.85 -6.09 3.32
N HIS A 42 -17.03 -5.97 2.28
CA HIS A 42 -15.73 -5.31 2.37
C HIS A 42 -15.81 -3.77 2.31
N ALA A 43 -16.81 -3.22 1.63
CA ALA A 43 -17.04 -1.80 1.45
C ALA A 43 -17.81 -1.20 2.63
N GLU A 44 -18.98 -1.77 2.96
CA GLU A 44 -19.84 -1.31 4.04
C GLU A 44 -19.37 -1.84 5.39
N GLY A 45 -18.91 -3.10 5.43
CA GLY A 45 -18.56 -3.77 6.67
C GLY A 45 -19.66 -4.65 7.24
N ASN A 46 -19.50 -5.03 8.51
CA ASN A 46 -20.48 -5.70 9.35
C ASN A 46 -20.23 -5.34 10.83
N ASP A 47 -21.04 -5.90 11.73
CA ASP A 47 -20.96 -5.69 13.20
C ASP A 47 -19.58 -5.99 13.83
N LYS A 48 -18.68 -6.67 13.10
CA LYS A 48 -17.32 -7.01 13.54
C LYS A 48 -16.21 -6.29 12.76
N TYR A 49 -16.53 -5.72 11.61
CA TYR A 49 -15.58 -5.18 10.64
C TYR A 49 -16.19 -4.01 9.91
N ASN A 50 -15.82 -2.78 10.25
CA ASN A 50 -16.20 -1.64 9.41
C ASN A 50 -15.45 -1.71 8.08
N GLY A 51 -16.15 -1.61 6.94
CA GLY A 51 -15.55 -1.67 5.61
C GLY A 51 -14.74 -0.43 5.22
N TYR A 52 -14.23 -0.39 3.99
CA TYR A 52 -13.41 0.72 3.47
C TYR A 52 -14.19 2.00 3.15
N GLY A 53 -15.52 1.91 3.09
CA GLY A 53 -16.41 3.00 2.70
C GLY A 53 -17.42 2.55 1.66
N LYS A 54 -18.41 3.39 1.42
CA LYS A 54 -19.60 3.04 0.63
C LYS A 54 -19.45 3.22 -0.89
N PHE A 55 -18.25 3.61 -1.32
CA PHE A 55 -17.92 3.86 -2.72
C PHE A 55 -16.70 3.03 -3.10
N ALA A 56 -16.72 2.45 -4.29
CA ALA A 56 -15.58 1.70 -4.80
C ALA A 56 -15.43 1.83 -6.31
N ILE A 57 -14.18 1.78 -6.79
CA ILE A 57 -13.87 1.65 -8.21
C ILE A 57 -13.29 0.26 -8.46
N ILE A 58 -13.92 -0.47 -9.37
CA ILE A 58 -13.48 -1.81 -9.74
C ILE A 58 -12.78 -1.71 -11.08
N MET A 59 -11.51 -2.05 -11.07
CA MET A 59 -10.67 -2.07 -12.28
C MET A 59 -10.66 -3.47 -12.89
N LYS A 60 -10.45 -3.54 -14.20
CA LYS A 60 -10.15 -4.79 -14.90
C LYS A 60 -8.82 -5.35 -14.40
N LYS A 61 -8.77 -6.65 -14.14
CA LYS A 61 -7.56 -7.31 -13.63
C LYS A 61 -6.40 -7.21 -14.63
N GLU A 62 -6.73 -7.25 -15.92
CA GLU A 62 -5.77 -7.11 -17.01
C GLU A 62 -5.09 -5.73 -16.98
N TRP A 63 -5.79 -4.67 -16.55
CA TRP A 63 -5.16 -3.37 -16.35
C TRP A 63 -4.15 -3.43 -15.21
N GLY A 64 -4.53 -4.01 -14.06
CA GLY A 64 -3.62 -4.15 -12.93
C GLY A 64 -2.34 -4.91 -13.30
N VAL A 65 -2.48 -6.04 -14.00
CA VAL A 65 -1.34 -6.82 -14.50
C VAL A 65 -0.47 -6.00 -15.46
N ARG A 66 -1.06 -5.26 -16.41
CA ARG A 66 -0.29 -4.40 -17.33
C ARG A 66 0.44 -3.27 -16.62
N GLN A 67 -0.11 -2.75 -15.51
CA GLN A 67 0.56 -1.73 -14.70
C GLN A 67 1.61 -2.30 -13.75
N GLY A 68 1.76 -3.63 -13.67
CA GLY A 68 2.75 -4.26 -12.78
C GLY A 68 2.28 -4.38 -11.33
N PHE A 69 0.98 -4.36 -11.06
CA PHE A 69 0.49 -4.77 -9.75
C PHE A 69 0.89 -6.23 -9.46
N GLN A 70 1.30 -6.47 -8.22
CA GLN A 70 1.66 -7.80 -7.74
C GLN A 70 0.87 -8.14 -6.47
N PRO A 71 0.44 -9.41 -6.29
CA PRO A 71 -0.07 -9.85 -5.01
C PRO A 71 1.02 -9.76 -3.95
N ILE A 72 0.63 -9.39 -2.73
CA ILE A 72 1.57 -9.35 -1.61
C ILE A 72 1.80 -10.75 -1.01
N HIS A 73 2.90 -10.88 -0.27
CA HIS A 73 3.24 -12.05 0.51
C HIS A 73 2.80 -11.87 1.96
N TYR A 74 1.83 -12.69 2.37
CA TYR A 74 1.43 -12.78 3.77
C TYR A 74 2.42 -13.64 4.55
N VAL A 75 2.99 -13.07 5.60
CA VAL A 75 4.07 -13.67 6.38
C VAL A 75 3.56 -14.14 7.72
N THR A 76 3.73 -15.43 8.01
CA THR A 76 3.33 -16.00 9.30
C THR A 76 4.38 -15.69 10.36
N SER A 77 3.94 -15.09 11.47
CA SER A 77 4.78 -14.84 12.64
C SER A 77 5.40 -16.15 13.16
N GLY A 78 6.71 -16.15 13.38
CA GLY A 78 7.48 -17.31 13.82
C GLY A 78 7.92 -18.27 12.71
N SER A 79 7.47 -18.07 11.46
CA SER A 79 7.82 -18.92 10.33
C SER A 79 9.31 -18.85 9.99
N LEU A 80 9.80 -19.86 9.25
CA LEU A 80 11.16 -19.86 8.73
C LEU A 80 11.42 -18.66 7.81
N LEU A 81 10.44 -18.31 6.97
CA LEU A 81 10.51 -17.15 6.08
C LEU A 81 10.75 -15.86 6.86
N GLN A 82 9.93 -15.59 7.89
CA GLN A 82 10.11 -14.43 8.76
C GLN A 82 11.50 -14.44 9.41
N LYS A 83 11.90 -15.56 10.03
CA LYS A 83 13.19 -15.66 10.74
C LYS A 83 14.39 -15.42 9.83
N GLN A 84 14.38 -16.00 8.62
CA GLN A 84 15.46 -15.82 7.65
C GLN A 84 15.51 -14.39 7.10
N PHE A 85 14.34 -13.81 6.83
CA PHE A 85 14.23 -12.42 6.42
C PHE A 85 14.76 -11.47 7.50
N THR A 86 14.26 -11.60 8.75
CA THR A 86 14.73 -10.85 9.91
C THR A 86 16.24 -10.93 10.08
N LYS A 87 16.81 -12.15 10.02
CA LYS A 87 18.27 -12.35 10.16
C LYS A 87 19.03 -11.60 9.06
N SER A 88 18.63 -11.78 7.81
CA SER A 88 19.33 -11.20 6.66
C SER A 88 19.26 -9.68 6.66
N PHE A 89 18.08 -9.13 6.96
CA PHE A 89 17.88 -7.68 7.01
C PHE A 89 18.62 -7.04 8.19
N ASN A 90 18.60 -7.65 9.37
CA ASN A 90 19.35 -7.13 10.52
C ASN A 90 20.86 -7.19 10.31
N LEU A 91 21.39 -8.19 9.60
CA LEU A 91 22.81 -8.21 9.22
C LEU A 91 23.17 -7.02 8.33
N TYR A 92 22.29 -6.64 7.40
CA TYR A 92 22.49 -5.46 6.57
C TYR A 92 22.43 -4.16 7.40
N LEU A 93 21.45 -4.03 8.31
CA LEU A 93 21.36 -2.88 9.21
C LEU A 93 22.59 -2.76 10.12
N GLU A 94 23.08 -3.88 10.67
CA GLU A 94 24.31 -3.93 11.46
C GLU A 94 25.55 -3.54 10.63
N ALA A 95 25.59 -3.89 9.34
CA ALA A 95 26.67 -3.48 8.46
C ALA A 95 26.66 -1.96 8.19
N ILE A 96 25.47 -1.35 8.05
CA ILE A 96 25.30 0.11 7.95
C ILE A 96 25.78 0.78 9.23
N ASP A 97 25.30 0.32 10.39
CA ASP A 97 25.61 0.93 11.69
C ASP A 97 27.12 0.92 11.98
N ASN A 98 27.85 -0.08 11.47
CA ASN A 98 29.29 -0.23 11.62
C ASN A 98 30.12 0.38 10.46
N ASP A 99 29.50 1.01 9.47
CA ASP A 99 30.17 1.54 8.27
C ASP A 99 31.00 0.49 7.52
N THR A 100 30.45 -0.72 7.39
CA THR A 100 31.10 -1.88 6.74
C THR A 100 30.39 -2.35 5.48
N THR A 101 29.54 -1.50 4.90
CA THR A 101 28.81 -1.82 3.66
C THR A 101 29.75 -1.91 2.45
N ASN A 102 29.27 -2.56 1.40
CA ASN A 102 29.94 -2.62 0.10
C ASN A 102 28.89 -2.85 -0.99
N GLN A 103 29.30 -2.75 -2.26
CA GLN A 103 28.37 -2.87 -3.39
C GLN A 103 27.56 -4.17 -3.38
N LEU A 104 28.17 -5.31 -3.01
CA LEU A 104 27.46 -6.58 -2.94
C LEU A 104 26.37 -6.56 -1.86
N LEU A 105 26.66 -5.98 -0.69
CA LEU A 105 25.67 -5.81 0.38
C LEU A 105 24.55 -4.86 -0.05
N ASP A 106 24.87 -3.78 -0.77
CA ASP A 106 23.89 -2.83 -1.28
C ASP A 106 22.96 -3.49 -2.32
N ASP A 107 23.50 -4.34 -3.21
CA ASP A 107 22.71 -5.08 -4.19
C ASP A 107 21.79 -6.10 -3.52
N ILE A 108 22.26 -6.78 -2.45
CA ILE A 108 21.43 -7.67 -1.63
C ILE A 108 20.35 -6.87 -0.89
N ALA A 109 20.71 -5.70 -0.36
CA ALA A 109 19.78 -4.84 0.35
C ALA A 109 18.65 -4.34 -0.57
N ASP A 110 18.96 -4.02 -1.83
CA ASP A 110 17.94 -3.67 -2.80
C ASP A 110 16.89 -4.79 -2.92
N ILE A 111 17.29 -6.07 -2.98
CA ILE A 111 16.35 -7.20 -3.00
C ILE A 111 15.50 -7.27 -1.73
N LEU A 112 16.12 -7.07 -0.56
CA LEU A 112 15.41 -7.12 0.73
C LEU A 112 14.41 -5.96 0.87
N LEU A 113 14.78 -4.77 0.41
CA LEU A 113 13.93 -3.58 0.35
C LEU A 113 12.81 -3.75 -0.68
N GLU A 114 13.06 -4.42 -1.80
CA GLU A 114 12.00 -4.78 -2.74
C GLU A 114 10.99 -5.74 -2.09
N GLN A 115 11.48 -6.79 -1.42
CA GLN A 115 10.62 -7.78 -0.77
C GLN A 115 9.75 -7.18 0.33
N ILE A 116 10.31 -6.36 1.22
CA ILE A 116 9.55 -5.81 2.36
C ILE A 116 8.36 -4.96 1.90
N ARG A 117 8.45 -4.30 0.73
CA ARG A 117 7.37 -3.49 0.15
C ARG A 117 6.15 -4.32 -0.24
N PHE A 118 6.32 -5.63 -0.43
CA PHE A 118 5.26 -6.59 -0.74
C PHE A 118 5.02 -7.59 0.39
N MET A 119 5.49 -7.33 1.63
CA MET A 119 5.25 -8.20 2.77
C MET A 119 4.26 -7.59 3.76
N LYS A 120 3.37 -8.41 4.30
CA LYS A 120 2.42 -8.04 5.35
C LYS A 120 2.23 -9.22 6.29
N PRO A 121 2.01 -9.03 7.61
CA PRO A 121 1.76 -10.18 8.46
C PRO A 121 0.39 -10.80 8.15
N LEU A 122 0.18 -12.08 8.51
CA LEU A 122 -1.17 -12.67 8.44
C LEU A 122 -2.15 -11.94 9.36
N PHE A 123 -1.70 -11.63 10.57
CA PHE A 123 -2.48 -10.93 11.59
C PHE A 123 -1.69 -9.77 12.17
N GLY A 124 -2.35 -8.66 12.47
CA GLY A 124 -1.71 -7.54 13.13
C GLY A 124 -2.67 -6.44 13.52
N GLU A 125 -2.10 -5.31 13.94
CA GLU A 125 -2.85 -4.14 14.35
C GLU A 125 -3.13 -3.23 13.16
N MET A 126 -4.31 -2.64 13.11
CA MET A 126 -4.69 -1.66 12.10
C MET A 126 -5.35 -0.45 12.75
N PRO A 127 -4.76 0.75 12.64
CA PRO A 127 -5.41 1.99 13.05
C PRO A 127 -6.62 2.28 12.15
N LYS A 128 -7.74 2.69 12.74
CA LYS A 128 -8.93 3.15 12.02
C LYS A 128 -9.55 4.34 12.74
N GLY A 129 -9.24 5.54 12.27
CA GLY A 129 -9.58 6.77 12.99
C GLY A 129 -8.89 6.78 14.35
N ASP A 130 -9.67 6.96 15.42
CA ASP A 130 -9.17 6.93 16.81
C ASP A 130 -9.13 5.51 17.41
N GLU A 131 -9.62 4.50 16.70
CA GLU A 131 -9.64 3.11 17.16
C GLU A 131 -8.44 2.32 16.65
N LEU A 132 -8.00 1.32 17.43
CA LEU A 132 -7.00 0.34 17.03
C LEU A 132 -7.65 -1.04 16.95
N ILE A 133 -7.79 -1.55 15.73
CA ILE A 133 -8.26 -2.92 15.53
C ILE A 133 -7.10 -3.86 15.83
N SER A 134 -7.21 -4.63 16.91
CA SER A 134 -6.24 -5.66 17.25
C SER A 134 -6.52 -6.95 16.48
N ASN A 135 -5.44 -7.67 16.13
CA ASN A 135 -5.50 -9.00 15.53
C ASN A 135 -6.35 -9.12 14.24
N LYS A 136 -6.33 -8.10 13.39
CA LYS A 136 -6.99 -8.13 12.09
C LYS A 136 -6.33 -9.17 11.17
N ASN A 137 -7.14 -10.03 10.54
CA ASN A 137 -6.67 -10.91 9.48
C ASN A 137 -6.48 -10.13 8.18
N PHE A 138 -5.23 -9.93 7.75
CA PHE A 138 -4.93 -9.19 6.52
C PHE A 138 -5.10 -10.04 5.25
N THR A 139 -5.15 -11.37 5.37
CA THR A 139 -5.32 -12.26 4.20
C THR A 139 -6.68 -12.09 3.52
N ASP A 140 -7.68 -11.60 4.26
CA ASP A 140 -9.01 -11.32 3.73
C ASP A 140 -9.01 -10.18 2.71
N GLU A 141 -7.99 -9.30 2.74
CA GLU A 141 -7.86 -8.17 1.81
C GLU A 141 -7.42 -8.62 0.41
N LYS A 142 -6.78 -9.79 0.29
CA LYS A 142 -6.20 -10.29 -0.98
C LYS A 142 -5.48 -9.15 -1.73
N GLU A 143 -4.60 -8.49 -1.01
CA GLU A 143 -4.03 -7.21 -1.41
C GLU A 143 -3.03 -7.39 -2.57
N TRP A 144 -3.15 -6.49 -3.54
CA TRP A 144 -2.21 -6.31 -4.64
C TRP A 144 -1.64 -4.90 -4.55
N ARG A 145 -0.32 -4.78 -4.66
CA ARG A 145 0.38 -3.50 -4.61
C ARG A 145 0.94 -3.16 -5.97
N PHE A 146 0.80 -1.89 -6.33
CA PHE A 146 1.67 -1.22 -7.29
C PHE A 146 2.62 -0.34 -6.51
N VAL A 147 3.92 -0.58 -6.71
CA VAL A 147 4.99 0.22 -6.15
C VAL A 147 5.73 0.85 -7.33
N PRO A 148 5.83 2.18 -7.40
CA PRO A 148 6.47 2.84 -8.52
C PRO A 148 7.97 2.61 -8.54
N ASP A 149 8.54 2.43 -9.73
CA ASP A 149 9.99 2.40 -9.92
C ASP A 149 10.53 3.84 -9.92
N ILE A 150 10.99 4.27 -8.74
CA ILE A 150 11.58 5.59 -8.52
C ILE A 150 13.11 5.43 -8.51
N PRO A 151 13.87 6.17 -9.32
CA PRO A 151 15.33 6.01 -9.37
C PRO A 151 16.06 6.29 -8.05
N ASP A 152 15.55 7.24 -7.26
CA ASP A 152 16.12 7.59 -5.96
C ASP A 152 15.77 6.55 -4.90
N LYS A 153 16.79 5.96 -4.25
CA LYS A 153 16.61 4.88 -3.26
C LYS A 153 15.88 5.34 -1.99
N VAL A 154 16.07 6.58 -1.53
CA VAL A 154 15.39 7.10 -0.33
C VAL A 154 13.91 7.33 -0.62
N ALA A 155 13.58 7.77 -1.83
CA ALA A 155 12.21 7.89 -2.31
C ALA A 155 11.53 6.52 -2.55
N ARG A 156 12.27 5.42 -2.62
CA ARG A 156 11.69 4.07 -2.76
C ARG A 156 11.05 3.56 -1.47
N ILE A 157 11.65 3.89 -0.33
CA ILE A 157 11.26 3.45 1.01
C ILE A 157 12.12 4.20 2.04
N PHE A 158 11.51 4.63 3.13
CA PHE A 158 12.25 5.13 4.31
C PHE A 158 11.55 4.65 5.58
N TYR A 159 12.24 4.63 6.71
CA TYR A 159 11.59 4.43 8.00
C TYR A 159 11.56 5.74 8.79
N ILE A 160 10.61 5.84 9.70
CA ILE A 160 10.53 6.97 10.63
C ILE A 160 11.23 6.51 11.91
N ASP A 161 12.22 7.28 12.39
CA ASP A 161 12.90 6.95 13.62
C ASP A 161 11.88 7.01 14.77
N PRO A 162 11.81 6.01 15.66
CA PRO A 162 10.95 6.08 16.84
C PRO A 162 11.12 7.35 17.70
N LEU A 163 12.27 8.03 17.59
CA LEU A 163 12.53 9.32 18.24
C LEU A 163 11.87 10.51 17.53
N ASP A 164 11.47 10.36 16.27
CA ASP A 164 10.76 11.39 15.54
C ASP A 164 9.36 11.56 16.15
N GLY A 165 9.04 12.79 16.57
CA GLY A 165 7.70 13.12 17.04
C GLY A 165 6.63 12.86 15.97
N ILE A 166 5.39 12.62 16.42
CA ILE A 166 4.24 12.35 15.54
C ILE A 166 4.09 13.45 14.47
N GLU A 167 4.30 14.70 14.86
CA GLU A 167 4.15 15.85 13.96
C GLU A 167 5.24 15.91 12.89
N THR A 168 6.50 15.67 13.27
CA THR A 168 7.63 15.57 12.34
C THR A 168 7.40 14.45 11.34
N SER A 169 6.98 13.29 11.84
CA SER A 169 6.64 12.11 11.06
C SER A 169 5.56 12.40 10.02
N ARG A 170 4.46 13.03 10.45
CA ARG A 170 3.33 13.42 9.59
C ARG A 170 3.78 14.37 8.48
N LYS A 171 4.52 15.42 8.84
CA LYS A 171 5.01 16.42 7.90
C LYS A 171 5.97 15.82 6.86
N ALA A 172 6.83 14.88 7.27
CA ALA A 172 7.71 14.18 6.35
C ALA A 172 6.92 13.36 5.32
N ILE A 173 5.90 12.61 5.75
CA ILE A 173 5.02 11.83 4.86
C ILE A 173 4.24 12.75 3.90
N GLU A 174 3.69 13.86 4.40
CA GLU A 174 2.97 14.84 3.56
C GLU A 174 3.86 15.46 2.50
N THR A 175 5.06 15.91 2.90
CA THR A 175 6.05 16.46 1.97
C THR A 175 6.43 15.44 0.89
N ALA A 176 6.65 14.19 1.29
CA ALA A 176 6.95 13.10 0.35
C ALA A 176 5.77 12.83 -0.61
N ASN A 177 4.53 12.89 -0.12
CA ASN A 177 3.32 12.75 -0.92
C ASN A 177 3.13 13.87 -1.95
N ASP A 178 3.45 15.10 -1.59
CA ASP A 178 3.42 16.23 -2.51
C ASP A 178 4.50 16.08 -3.59
N ALA A 179 5.70 15.62 -3.20
CA ALA A 179 6.80 15.39 -4.13
C ALA A 179 6.49 14.27 -5.14
N ILE A 180 6.01 13.11 -4.69
CA ILE A 180 5.73 11.97 -5.58
C ILE A 180 4.60 12.26 -6.57
N ALA A 181 3.65 13.13 -6.22
CA ALA A 181 2.61 13.58 -7.15
C ALA A 181 3.17 14.24 -8.42
N LEU A 182 4.38 14.80 -8.34
CA LEU A 182 5.09 15.45 -9.45
C LEU A 182 5.95 14.46 -10.27
N VAL A 183 6.23 13.27 -9.73
CA VAL A 183 7.11 12.26 -10.35
C VAL A 183 6.36 11.49 -11.43
N LYS A 184 6.70 11.73 -12.71
CA LYS A 184 6.02 11.08 -13.85
C LYS A 184 6.07 9.55 -13.82
N PRO A 185 7.22 8.89 -13.54
CA PRO A 185 7.28 7.42 -13.40
C PRO A 185 6.37 6.85 -12.31
N ALA A 186 6.04 7.65 -11.29
CA ALA A 186 5.15 7.22 -10.21
C ALA A 186 3.66 7.28 -10.60
N ARG A 187 3.32 7.82 -11.76
CA ARG A 187 1.92 7.90 -12.19
C ARG A 187 1.40 6.52 -12.56
N LEU A 188 0.15 6.29 -12.18
CA LEU A 188 -0.58 5.07 -12.49
C LEU A 188 -1.70 5.39 -13.49
N PRO A 189 -1.39 5.43 -14.81
CA PRO A 189 -2.37 5.79 -15.82
C PRO A 189 -3.43 4.69 -16.01
N PHE A 190 -4.66 5.10 -16.28
CA PHE A 190 -5.73 4.20 -16.69
C PHE A 190 -6.64 4.91 -17.70
N GLN A 191 -7.35 4.12 -18.50
CA GLN A 191 -8.38 4.59 -19.41
C GLN A 191 -9.77 4.25 -18.86
N VAL A 192 -10.81 4.94 -19.34
CA VAL A 192 -12.19 4.64 -18.93
C VAL A 192 -12.54 3.17 -19.20
N SER A 193 -12.02 2.58 -20.27
CA SER A 193 -12.19 1.17 -20.61
C SER A 193 -11.53 0.19 -19.64
N ASP A 194 -10.62 0.65 -18.77
CA ASP A 194 -10.01 -0.15 -17.71
C ASP A 194 -10.90 -0.23 -16.46
N VAL A 195 -11.86 0.70 -16.31
CA VAL A 195 -12.85 0.66 -15.24
C VAL A 195 -13.93 -0.35 -15.62
N LYS A 196 -14.18 -1.31 -14.72
CA LYS A 196 -15.22 -2.33 -14.89
C LYS A 196 -16.53 -1.90 -14.26
N TYR A 197 -16.49 -1.40 -13.04
CA TYR A 197 -17.66 -0.89 -12.31
C TYR A 197 -17.29 0.28 -11.40
N ILE A 198 -18.26 1.14 -11.12
CA ILE A 198 -18.19 2.10 -10.01
C ILE A 198 -19.36 1.79 -9.09
N PHE A 199 -19.04 1.51 -7.83
CA PHE A 199 -20.00 1.26 -6.76
C PHE A 199 -20.25 2.56 -5.99
N VAL A 200 -21.51 2.81 -5.70
CA VAL A 200 -22.01 4.01 -5.02
C VAL A 200 -23.03 3.59 -3.96
N ASP A 201 -23.27 4.43 -2.96
CA ASP A 201 -24.11 4.11 -1.79
C ASP A 201 -25.61 4.06 -2.15
N SER A 202 -26.08 4.95 -3.02
CA SER A 202 -27.49 5.08 -3.35
C SER A 202 -27.75 5.27 -4.86
N GLU A 203 -29.01 5.10 -5.27
CA GLU A 203 -29.46 5.42 -6.63
C GLU A 203 -29.27 6.91 -6.94
N ASP A 204 -29.50 7.79 -5.97
CA ASP A 204 -29.29 9.23 -6.12
C ASP A 204 -27.80 9.54 -6.38
N ASP A 205 -26.89 8.89 -5.65
CA ASP A 205 -25.44 9.01 -5.91
C ASP A 205 -25.07 8.52 -7.31
N ALA A 206 -25.72 7.45 -7.80
CA ALA A 206 -25.50 6.94 -9.14
C ALA A 206 -25.92 7.97 -10.21
N VAL A 207 -27.08 8.60 -10.00
CA VAL A 207 -27.60 9.66 -10.87
C VAL A 207 -26.65 10.86 -10.88
N ASP A 208 -26.21 11.32 -9.71
CA ASP A 208 -25.36 12.49 -9.61
C ASP A 208 -23.94 12.26 -10.14
N LEU A 209 -23.37 11.08 -9.88
CA LEU A 209 -22.11 10.66 -10.50
C LEU A 209 -22.24 10.61 -12.03
N THR A 210 -23.35 10.10 -12.55
CA THR A 210 -23.59 10.03 -13.99
C THR A 210 -23.65 11.44 -14.61
N LYS A 211 -24.41 12.36 -14.00
CA LYS A 211 -24.45 13.76 -14.42
C LYS A 211 -23.06 14.40 -14.41
N PHE A 212 -22.29 14.15 -13.35
CA PHE A 212 -20.93 14.65 -13.22
C PHE A 212 -20.01 14.14 -14.36
N ILE A 213 -20.01 12.83 -14.61
CA ILE A 213 -19.21 12.21 -15.70
C ILE A 213 -19.65 12.76 -17.07
N MET A 214 -20.95 12.91 -17.31
CA MET A 214 -21.46 13.47 -18.57
C MET A 214 -21.00 14.92 -18.78
N LYS A 215 -20.98 15.73 -17.71
CA LYS A 215 -20.48 17.11 -17.77
C LYS A 215 -19.00 17.18 -18.12
N LEU A 216 -18.17 16.30 -17.54
CA LEU A 216 -16.73 16.23 -17.83
C LEU A 216 -16.41 15.87 -19.28
N LYS A 217 -17.27 15.08 -19.94
CA LYS A 217 -17.08 14.65 -21.34
C LYS A 217 -17.45 15.70 -22.39
N GLY A 218 -18.09 16.81 -22.00
CA GLY A 218 -18.49 17.90 -22.90
C GLY A 218 -19.34 17.44 -24.09
N ASN A 219 -20.64 17.18 -23.90
CA ASN A 219 -21.67 16.98 -24.94
C ASN A 219 -21.31 16.09 -26.17
N LYS A 220 -20.40 15.12 -26.03
CA LYS A 220 -20.19 14.09 -27.07
C LYS A 220 -21.11 12.89 -26.78
N ARG A 221 -22.21 12.78 -27.55
CA ARG A 221 -23.24 11.71 -27.49
C ARG A 221 -22.63 10.31 -27.65
N ILE A 222 -22.97 9.34 -26.79
CA ILE A 222 -22.98 7.89 -27.12
C ILE A 222 -24.07 7.14 -26.31
N ILE A 223 -24.68 6.16 -26.98
CA ILE A 223 -25.66 5.15 -26.55
C ILE A 223 -25.08 4.21 -25.47
N LEU A 224 -25.86 3.92 -24.43
CA LEU A 224 -25.55 2.93 -23.40
C LEU A 224 -26.14 1.57 -23.79
N PHE A 225 -25.33 0.51 -23.75
CA PHE A 225 -25.77 -0.88 -23.65
C PHE A 225 -25.37 -1.42 -22.27
#